data_AF-A0A516HBQ8-F1
#
_entry.id   AF-A0A516HBQ8-F1
#
_cell.length_a   1.000
_cell.length_b   1.000
_cell.length_c   1.000
_cell.angle_alpha   90.00
_cell.angle_beta   90.00
_cell.angle_gamma   90.00
#
_symmetry.space_group_name_H-M   'P 1'
#
loop_
_entity.id
_entity.type
_entity.pdbx_description
1 polymer ?
#
loop_
_entity_poly.entity_id
_entity_poly.type
_entity_poly.pdbx_seq_one_letter_code
_entity_poly.pdbx_strand_id
1 'polypeptide(L)'
;MRKVKQIQSRVSVSSAIFSFLSGQVPGKLHLQLFCAGANSHYVDVQDPLEQEDLMKLLTDLRYLNEANAKKALKIPVSFWSNIRITFSGYDAVKGFKVRAYITGFLFFSSSAFMRSYLTSVDLNRLIGNLERCID
;
A
#
# COMPACT_ATOMS: atom_id res chain seq x y z
N MET A 1 -35.07 -0.95 23.44
CA MET A 1 -34.31 -1.27 22.21
C MET A 1 -33.18 -0.26 22.03
N ARG A 2 -31.91 -0.69 22.06
CA ARG A 2 -30.78 0.19 21.72
C ARG A 2 -30.81 0.46 20.22
N LYS A 3 -31.07 1.71 19.81
CA LYS A 3 -30.95 2.13 18.41
C LYS A 3 -29.49 1.96 18.01
N VAL A 4 -29.21 1.04 17.09
CA VAL A 4 -27.90 0.91 16.46
C VAL A 4 -27.65 2.22 15.71
N LYS A 5 -26.79 3.07 16.27
CA LYS A 5 -26.32 4.28 15.59
C LYS A 5 -25.45 3.81 14.43
N GLN A 6 -26.00 3.91 13.23
CA GLN A 6 -25.35 3.80 11.92
C GLN A 6 -23.88 3.31 11.94
N ILE A 7 -23.67 2.08 11.48
CA ILE A 7 -22.32 1.55 11.25
C ILE A 7 -21.83 2.11 9.91
N GLN A 8 -20.79 2.96 9.94
CA GLN A 8 -20.12 3.41 8.72
C GLN A 8 -19.14 2.32 8.27
N SER A 9 -19.46 1.60 7.20
CA SER A 9 -18.59 0.58 6.60
C SER A 9 -17.64 1.14 5.54
N ARG A 10 -17.79 2.41 5.16
CA ARG A 10 -16.98 3.11 4.15
C ARG A 10 -16.50 4.45 4.67
N VAL A 11 -15.19 4.66 4.61
CA VAL A 11 -14.56 5.97 4.79
C VAL A 11 -13.94 6.37 3.45
N SER A 12 -14.33 7.54 2.95
CA SER A 12 -13.70 8.12 1.76
C SER A 12 -12.33 8.65 2.16
N VAL A 13 -11.27 8.12 1.55
CA VAL A 13 -9.89 8.50 1.84
C VAL A 13 -9.37 9.29 0.65
N SER A 14 -8.97 10.54 0.88
CA SER A 14 -8.44 11.43 -0.14
C SER A 14 -7.05 10.99 -0.59
N SER A 15 -6.20 10.60 0.36
CA SER A 15 -4.87 10.04 0.09
C SER A 15 -4.46 9.02 1.16
N ALA A 16 -3.65 8.06 0.76
CA ALA A 16 -3.04 7.09 1.65
C ALA A 16 -1.52 7.23 1.58
N ILE A 17 -0.88 7.40 2.73
CA ILE A 17 0.57 7.44 2.87
C ILE A 17 1.00 6.12 3.51
N PHE A 18 1.77 5.34 2.77
CA PHE A 18 2.37 4.11 3.25
C PHE A 18 3.78 4.45 3.75
N SER A 19 4.04 4.19 5.02
CA SER A 19 5.36 4.32 5.63
C SER A 19 5.82 2.95 6.04
N PHE A 20 6.98 2.56 5.52
CA PHE A 20 7.63 1.30 5.84
C PHE A 20 8.74 1.60 6.84
N LEU A 21 8.75 0.87 7.95
CA LEU A 21 9.73 0.99 9.02
C LEU A 21 10.37 -0.38 9.25
N SER A 22 11.62 -0.40 9.72
CA SER A 22 12.21 -1.62 10.24
C SER A 22 11.36 -2.12 11.42
N GLY A 23 10.97 -3.40 11.38
CA GLY A 23 10.19 -4.02 12.44
C GLY A 23 10.98 -4.12 13.75
N GLN A 24 10.25 -4.37 14.85
CA GLN A 24 10.89 -4.67 16.13
C GLN A 24 11.58 -6.05 16.11
N VAL A 25 11.14 -6.93 15.20
CA VAL A 25 11.73 -8.24 14.96
C VAL A 25 12.68 -8.15 13.76
N PRO A 26 13.93 -8.64 13.87
CA PRO A 26 14.86 -8.70 12.74
C PRO A 26 14.24 -9.44 11.55
N GLY A 27 14.38 -8.88 10.34
CA GLY A 27 13.82 -9.44 9.11
C GLY A 27 12.32 -9.25 8.92
N LYS A 28 11.65 -8.48 9.78
CA LYS A 28 10.24 -8.09 9.60
C LYS A 28 10.11 -6.61 9.29
N LEU A 29 9.13 -6.28 8.47
CA LEU A 29 8.84 -4.90 8.08
C LEU A 29 7.59 -4.44 8.80
N HIS A 30 7.66 -3.31 9.50
CA HIS A 30 6.51 -2.64 10.09
C HIS A 30 5.88 -1.68 9.07
N LEU A 31 4.56 -1.70 8.95
CA LEU A 31 3.82 -0.89 8.00
C LEU A 31 2.87 0.06 8.72
N GLN A 32 3.03 1.33 8.44
CA GLN A 32 2.15 2.38 8.89
C GLN A 32 1.39 2.95 7.70
N LEU A 33 0.07 2.95 7.80
CA LEU A 33 -0.79 3.53 6.79
C LEU A 33 -1.56 4.71 7.37
N PHE A 34 -1.24 5.90 6.89
CA PHE A 34 -2.01 7.10 7.18
C PHE A 34 -3.02 7.36 6.06
N CYS A 35 -4.30 7.23 6.37
CA CYS A 35 -5.41 7.56 5.49
C CYS A 35 -5.86 9.00 5.76
N ALA A 36 -5.53 9.94 4.86
CA ALA A 36 -5.93 11.34 4.96
C ALA A 36 -7.33 11.58 4.38
N GLY A 37 -8.10 12.46 5.01
CA GLY A 37 -9.47 12.82 4.63
C GLY A 37 -10.20 13.53 5.77
N ALA A 38 -11.51 13.72 5.66
CA ALA A 38 -12.32 14.40 6.69
C ALA A 38 -12.28 13.69 8.07
N ASN A 39 -12.02 12.38 8.08
CA ASN A 39 -11.83 11.56 9.27
C ASN A 39 -10.49 10.84 9.16
N SER A 40 -9.38 11.59 9.15
CA SER A 40 -8.04 11.01 9.05
C SER A 40 -7.87 9.85 10.03
N HIS A 41 -7.40 8.71 9.54
CA HIS A 41 -7.26 7.50 10.34
C HIS A 41 -5.85 6.92 10.16
N TYR A 42 -5.29 6.42 11.25
CA TYR A 42 -4.02 5.73 11.25
C TYR A 42 -4.22 4.25 11.42
N VAL A 43 -3.71 3.46 10.47
CA VAL A 43 -3.67 2.01 10.57
C VAL A 43 -2.22 1.64 10.83
N ASP A 44 -1.96 1.21 12.06
CA ASP A 44 -0.67 0.68 12.47
C ASP A 44 -0.71 -0.84 12.33
N VAL A 45 0.19 -1.39 11.52
CA VAL A 45 0.30 -2.82 11.26
C VAL A 45 1.69 -3.27 11.65
N GLN A 46 1.75 -3.96 12.78
CA GLN A 46 2.99 -4.55 13.26
C GLN A 46 3.34 -5.78 12.45
N ASP A 47 4.53 -5.73 11.85
CA ASP A 47 5.21 -6.84 11.19
C ASP A 47 4.39 -7.64 10.13
N PRO A 48 3.66 -6.99 9.20
CA PRO A 48 2.82 -7.71 8.23
C PRO A 48 3.57 -8.54 7.19
N LEU A 49 4.85 -8.25 6.96
CA LEU A 49 5.63 -8.86 5.88
C LEU A 49 6.84 -9.58 6.47
N GLU A 50 6.97 -10.86 6.10
CA GLU A 50 8.21 -11.61 6.30
C GLU A 50 9.26 -11.17 5.27
N GLN A 51 10.54 -11.41 5.57
CA GLN A 51 11.66 -11.04 4.70
C GLN A 51 11.48 -11.57 3.26
N GLU A 52 10.93 -12.78 3.10
CA GLU A 52 10.65 -13.38 1.79
C GLU A 52 9.60 -12.58 1.00
N ASP A 53 8.54 -12.12 1.66
CA ASP A 53 7.50 -11.31 1.02
C ASP A 53 8.04 -9.92 0.63
N LEU A 54 8.92 -9.35 1.45
CA LEU A 54 9.61 -8.09 1.14
C LEU A 54 10.54 -8.25 -0.07
N MET A 55 11.32 -9.34 -0.14
CA MET A 55 12.17 -9.66 -1.29
C MET A 55 11.36 -9.85 -2.57
N LYS A 56 10.20 -10.51 -2.47
CA LYS A 56 9.25 -10.67 -3.58
C LYS A 56 8.68 -9.33 -4.02
N LEU A 57 8.28 -8.48 -3.08
CA LEU A 57 7.80 -7.13 -3.35
C LEU A 57 8.85 -6.29 -4.08
N LEU A 58 10.11 -6.32 -3.62
CA LEU A 58 11.23 -5.64 -4.28
C LEU A 58 11.46 -6.16 -5.70
N THR A 59 11.42 -7.48 -5.88
CA THR A 59 11.58 -8.11 -7.20
C THR A 59 10.48 -7.64 -8.14
N ASP A 60 9.23 -7.61 -7.67
CA ASP A 60 8.09 -7.14 -8.46
C ASP A 60 8.18 -5.63 -8.78
N LEU A 61 8.68 -4.82 -7.85
CA LEU A 61 8.89 -3.38 -8.06
C LEU A 61 10.02 -3.11 -9.06
N ARG A 62 11.13 -3.85 -8.99
CA ARG A 62 12.26 -3.74 -9.93
C ARG A 62 11.91 -4.16 -11.35
N TYR A 63 10.89 -5.01 -11.51
CA TYR A 63 10.40 -5.42 -12.83
C TYR A 63 9.60 -4.31 -13.54
N LEU A 64 9.11 -3.30 -12.80
CA LEU A 64 8.38 -2.18 -13.37
C LEU A 64 9.33 -1.24 -14.11
N ASN A 65 9.11 -1.12 -15.41
CA ASN A 65 9.76 -0.14 -16.28
C ASN A 65 8.75 0.37 -17.33
N GLU A 66 9.17 1.27 -18.21
CA GLU A 66 8.28 1.87 -19.22
C GLU A 66 7.62 0.82 -20.13
N ALA A 67 8.35 -0.25 -20.47
CA ALA A 67 7.84 -1.37 -21.26
C ALA A 67 6.97 -2.34 -20.43
N ASN A 68 7.24 -2.47 -19.13
CA ASN A 68 6.59 -3.38 -18.20
C ASN A 68 5.84 -2.63 -17.08
N ALA A 69 4.99 -1.68 -17.46
CA ALA A 69 4.35 -0.76 -16.51
C ALA A 69 3.08 -1.27 -15.82
N LYS A 70 2.71 -2.54 -16.03
CA LYS A 70 1.48 -3.14 -15.50
C LYS A 70 1.81 -4.23 -14.49
N LYS A 71 1.41 -4.03 -13.24
CA LYS A 71 1.58 -4.99 -12.16
C LYS A 71 0.56 -4.74 -11.06
N ALA A 72 0.09 -5.79 -10.41
CA ALA A 72 -0.67 -5.68 -9.18
C ALA A 72 0.15 -6.27 -8.03
N LEU A 73 0.47 -5.44 -7.04
CA LEU A 73 1.13 -5.83 -5.82
C LEU A 73 0.08 -6.01 -4.73
N LYS A 74 0.25 -7.04 -3.91
CA LYS A 74 -0.62 -7.31 -2.77
C LYS A 74 0.26 -7.38 -1.54
N ILE A 75 -0.02 -6.52 -0.58
CA ILE A 75 0.67 -6.44 0.70
C ILE A 75 -0.33 -6.88 1.76
N PRO A 76 -0.11 -8.02 2.45
CA PRO A 76 -0.94 -8.40 3.59
C PRO A 76 -0.86 -7.32 4.67
N VAL A 77 -1.99 -7.07 5.34
CA VAL A 77 -2.11 -6.12 6.46
C VAL A 77 -2.61 -6.87 7.68
N SER A 78 -3.50 -7.84 7.48
CA SER A 78 -3.90 -8.78 8.51
C SER A 78 -4.33 -10.08 7.84
N PHE A 79 -4.64 -11.11 8.64
CA PHE A 79 -5.17 -12.37 8.12
C PHE A 79 -6.38 -12.18 7.18
N TRP A 80 -7.16 -11.11 7.39
CA TRP A 80 -8.40 -10.84 6.65
C TRP A 80 -8.32 -9.64 5.73
N SER A 81 -7.18 -8.94 5.65
CA SER A 81 -7.07 -7.69 4.90
C SER A 81 -5.72 -7.52 4.20
N ASN A 82 -5.75 -6.84 3.05
CA ASN A 82 -4.59 -6.61 2.21
C ASN A 82 -4.67 -5.22 1.60
N ILE A 83 -3.54 -4.56 1.46
CA ILE A 83 -3.39 -3.42 0.55
C ILE A 83 -3.09 -3.99 -0.83
N ARG A 84 -3.78 -3.48 -1.85
CA ARG A 84 -3.50 -3.79 -3.24
C ARG A 84 -3.09 -2.53 -3.97
N ILE A 85 -1.88 -2.54 -4.52
CA ILE A 85 -1.31 -1.46 -5.32
C ILE A 85 -1.29 -1.93 -6.77
N THR A 86 -1.99 -1.22 -7.65
CA THR A 86 -2.14 -1.58 -9.07
C THR A 86 -1.50 -0.52 -9.95
N PHE A 87 -0.43 -0.91 -10.63
CA PHE A 87 0.20 -0.19 -11.73
C PHE A 87 -0.56 -0.56 -13.01
N SER A 88 -1.12 0.44 -13.68
CA SER A 88 -2.05 0.25 -14.81
C SER A 88 -1.48 0.68 -16.17
N GLY A 89 -0.30 1.31 -16.17
CA GLY A 89 0.39 1.79 -17.36
C GLY A 89 1.43 2.86 -17.02
N TYR A 90 2.13 3.33 -18.04
CA TYR A 90 3.12 4.40 -17.96
C TYR A 90 2.74 5.55 -18.89
N ASP A 91 2.97 6.76 -18.45
CA ASP A 91 2.80 8.01 -19.19
C ASP A 91 4.17 8.70 -19.22
N ALA A 92 4.67 9.06 -20.40
CA ALA A 92 6.02 9.60 -20.54
C ALA A 92 6.24 10.94 -19.81
N VAL A 93 5.16 11.70 -19.56
CA VAL A 93 5.21 13.00 -18.88
C VAL A 93 4.98 12.84 -17.38
N LYS A 94 4.09 11.93 -16.97
CA LYS A 94 3.61 11.82 -15.59
C LYS A 94 4.22 10.64 -14.81
N GLY A 95 4.69 9.61 -15.50
CA GLY A 95 5.23 8.38 -14.92
C GLY A 95 4.20 7.24 -14.82
N PHE A 96 4.41 6.34 -13.87
CA PHE A 96 3.56 5.17 -13.63
C PHE A 96 2.19 5.56 -13.10
N LYS A 97 1.13 5.06 -13.73
CA LYS A 97 -0.24 5.24 -13.26
C LYS A 97 -0.58 4.20 -12.20
N VAL A 98 -0.69 4.65 -10.96
CA VAL A 98 -0.87 3.79 -9.78
C VAL A 98 -2.23 4.03 -9.14
N ARG A 99 -2.83 2.95 -8.63
CA ARG A 99 -4.02 2.99 -7.78
C ARG A 99 -3.82 2.02 -6.63
N ALA A 100 -3.99 2.49 -5.41
CA ALA A 100 -4.00 1.62 -4.23
C ALA A 100 -5.42 1.47 -3.69
N TYR A 101 -5.71 0.36 -3.02
CA TYR A 101 -6.94 0.16 -2.25
C TYR A 101 -6.72 -0.88 -1.15
N ILE A 102 -7.44 -0.76 -0.04
CA ILE A 102 -7.48 -1.81 0.99
C ILE A 102 -8.63 -2.76 0.65
N THR A 103 -8.39 -4.06 0.64
CA THR A 103 -9.41 -5.11 0.56
C THR A 103 -9.43 -5.92 1.84
N GLY A 104 -10.60 -6.29 2.37
CA GLY A 104 -10.67 -7.22 3.50
C GLY A 104 -12.09 -7.52 3.95
N PHE A 105 -12.28 -8.64 4.67
CA PHE A 105 -13.60 -9.18 5.03
C PHE A 105 -14.42 -8.24 5.94
N LEU A 106 -13.75 -7.43 6.78
CA LEU A 106 -14.41 -6.44 7.64
C LEU A 106 -14.69 -5.09 6.94
N PHE A 107 -14.12 -4.87 5.75
CA PHE A 107 -14.40 -3.72 4.91
C PHE A 107 -15.33 -4.19 3.78
N PHE A 108 -16.64 -3.99 3.94
CA PHE A 108 -17.68 -4.35 2.95
C PHE A 108 -17.53 -3.66 1.57
N SER A 109 -16.44 -2.93 1.34
CA SER A 109 -16.04 -2.38 0.04
C SER A 109 -14.57 -1.99 0.01
N SER A 110 -13.95 -2.08 -1.16
CA SER A 110 -12.66 -1.45 -1.43
C SER A 110 -12.80 0.07 -1.48
N SER A 111 -12.05 0.78 -0.63
CA SER A 111 -11.79 2.20 -0.81
C SER A 111 -10.62 2.36 -1.78
N ALA A 112 -10.92 2.79 -3.00
CA ALA A 112 -9.87 3.17 -3.95
C ALA A 112 -9.28 4.50 -3.53
N PHE A 113 -7.98 4.51 -3.20
CA PHE A 113 -7.22 5.74 -3.11
C PHE A 113 -7.12 6.33 -4.53
N MET A 114 -7.15 7.67 -4.65
CA MET A 114 -7.16 8.37 -5.95
C MET A 114 -6.13 7.78 -6.92
N ARG A 115 -6.46 7.74 -8.22
CA ARG A 115 -5.48 7.43 -9.27
C ARG A 115 -4.37 8.47 -9.18
N SER A 116 -3.16 8.02 -8.88
CA SER A 116 -1.98 8.87 -8.82
C SER A 116 -1.00 8.50 -9.93
N TYR A 117 -0.04 9.37 -10.14
CA TYR A 117 1.12 9.09 -10.94
C TYR A 117 2.35 9.06 -10.03
N LEU A 118 3.26 8.13 -10.29
CA LEU A 118 4.51 7.93 -9.58
C LEU A 118 5.64 8.00 -10.60
N THR A 119 6.59 8.90 -10.40
CA THR A 119 7.74 9.00 -11.31
C THR A 119 8.70 7.83 -11.13
N SER A 120 9.56 7.57 -12.11
CA SER A 120 10.62 6.56 -11.97
C SER A 120 11.59 6.89 -10.83
N VAL A 121 11.79 8.17 -10.53
CA VAL A 121 12.61 8.63 -9.38
C VAL A 121 11.94 8.23 -8.06
N ASP A 122 10.64 8.43 -7.93
CA ASP A 122 9.90 8.06 -6.72
C ASP A 122 9.82 6.54 -6.55
N LEU A 123 9.70 5.78 -7.65
CA LEU A 123 9.77 4.32 -7.63
C LEU A 123 11.14 3.84 -7.12
N ASN A 124 12.23 4.39 -7.66
CA ASN A 124 13.59 4.03 -7.24
C ASN A 124 13.86 4.43 -5.79
N ARG A 125 13.34 5.59 -5.35
CA ARG A 125 13.42 6.01 -3.93
C ARG A 125 12.69 5.02 -3.03
N LEU A 126 11.50 4.56 -3.42
CA LEU A 126 10.75 3.54 -2.68
C LEU A 126 11.54 2.23 -2.58
N ILE A 127 12.08 1.73 -3.70
CA ILE A 127 12.91 0.52 -3.74
C ILE A 127 14.11 0.65 -2.80
N GLY A 128 14.87 1.75 -2.89
CA GLY A 128 16.04 1.96 -2.02
C GLY A 128 15.69 2.10 -0.54
N ASN A 129 14.53 2.65 -0.20
CA ASN A 129 14.07 2.69 1.20
C ASN A 129 13.68 1.30 1.72
N LEU A 130 13.01 0.49 0.90
CA LEU A 130 12.61 -0.87 1.26
C LEU A 130 13.82 -1.81 1.40
N GLU A 131 14.87 -1.62 0.59
CA GLU A 131 16.13 -2.36 0.69
C GLU A 131 16.81 -2.17 2.05
N ARG A 132 16.81 -0.93 2.57
CA ARG A 132 17.38 -0.61 3.90
C ARG A 132 16.65 -1.27 5.06
N CYS A 133 15.45 -1.81 4.83
CA CYS A 133 14.71 -2.55 5.85
C CYS A 133 15.05 -4.04 5.91
N ILE A 134 15.91 -4.53 5.02
CA ILE A 134 16.37 -5.92 4.97
C ILE A 134 17.66 -6.12 5.78
N ASP A 135 18.42 -5.04 6.01
CA ASP A 135 19.69 -5.04 6.73
C ASP A 135 19.54 -5.27 8.25
#